data_AF-A7T3S8-F1
#
_entry.id   AF-A7T3S8-F1
#
_cell.length_a   1.000
_cell.length_b   1.000
_cell.length_c   1.000
_cell.angle_alpha   90.00
_cell.angle_beta   90.00
_cell.angle_gamma   90.00
#
_symmetry.space_group_name_H-M   'P 1'
#
loop_
_entity.id
_entity.type
_entity.pdbx_description
1 polymer ?
#
loop_
_entity_poly.entity_id
_entity_poly.type
_entity_poly.pdbx_seq_one_letter_code
_entity_poly.pdbx_strand_id
1 'polypeptide(L)'
;PVKEIDLRGFGTSHGPVKEIDLRGFGTSHGPVKEIDLRGFGTSHGPVKEIDLRGFGTSHGPVKEIELRGFGTSHGPVKEIDLRGYGTSHGPVKEIDLRGYGTSHGPVKEIDLRGYGTSHGPVKEIELRGFGTSHGPVKEIDLRGYGTSHGPVKEIDLRGYGTSHGLVKEIDLRGYG
;
A
#
# COMPACT_ATOMS: atom_id res chain seq x y z
N PRO A 1 2.56 -30.09 -3.76
CA PRO A 1 2.60 -28.75 -4.38
C PRO A 1 1.66 -28.75 -5.57
N VAL A 2 0.65 -27.88 -5.56
CA VAL A 2 -0.29 -27.74 -6.69
C VAL A 2 0.35 -26.82 -7.72
N LYS A 3 0.31 -27.22 -9.00
CA LYS A 3 0.93 -26.42 -10.06
C LYS A 3 0.06 -25.22 -10.41
N GLU A 4 -1.25 -25.41 -10.53
CA GLU A 4 -2.16 -24.38 -11.02
C GLU A 4 -3.56 -24.64 -10.48
N ILE A 5 -4.29 -23.55 -10.18
CA ILE A 5 -5.69 -23.57 -9.79
C ILE A 5 -6.39 -22.52 -10.66
N ASP A 6 -7.25 -22.96 -11.58
CA ASP A 6 -8.16 -22.11 -12.35
C ASP A 6 -9.59 -22.43 -11.92
N LEU A 7 -10.28 -21.46 -11.31
CA LEU A 7 -11.67 -21.65 -10.86
C LEU A 7 -12.56 -20.46 -11.24
N ARG A 8 -13.78 -20.81 -11.65
CA ARG A 8 -14.91 -19.88 -11.78
C ARG A 8 -15.94 -20.21 -10.71
N GLY A 9 -16.16 -19.33 -9.75
CA GLY A 9 -17.05 -19.56 -8.61
C GLY A 9 -16.32 -19.50 -7.27
N PHE A 10 -16.46 -20.53 -6.44
CA PHE A 10 -15.88 -20.60 -5.10
C PHE A 10 -14.75 -21.63 -5.04
N GLY A 11 -13.63 -21.28 -4.41
CA GLY A 11 -12.47 -22.17 -4.33
C GLY A 11 -11.65 -22.01 -3.07
N THR A 12 -11.17 -23.12 -2.52
CA THR A 12 -10.20 -23.10 -1.40
C THR A 12 -9.03 -24.01 -1.72
N SER A 13 -7.81 -23.54 -1.45
CA SER A 13 -6.58 -24.33 -1.58
C SER A 13 -5.77 -24.35 -0.30
N HIS A 14 -5.09 -25.48 -0.07
CA HIS A 14 -4.18 -25.68 1.06
C HIS A 14 -2.84 -26.22 0.58
N GLY A 15 -1.76 -25.69 1.14
CA GLY A 15 -0.38 -26.04 0.81
C GLY A 15 0.20 -25.17 -0.31
N PRO A 16 1.46 -25.44 -0.73
CA PRO A 16 2.14 -24.63 -1.72
C PRO A 16 1.47 -24.72 -3.10
N VAL A 17 1.19 -23.56 -3.71
CA VAL A 17 0.64 -23.44 -5.05
C VAL A 17 1.56 -22.59 -5.92
N LYS A 18 1.77 -22.96 -7.18
CA LYS A 18 2.53 -22.10 -8.10
C LYS A 18 1.65 -20.97 -8.63
N GLU A 19 0.52 -21.27 -9.27
CA GLU A 19 -0.37 -20.25 -9.85
C GLU A 19 -1.84 -20.44 -9.40
N ILE A 20 -2.52 -19.33 -9.14
CA ILE A 20 -3.95 -19.27 -8.83
C ILE A 20 -4.60 -18.20 -9.74
N ASP A 21 -5.49 -18.59 -10.66
CA ASP A 21 -6.40 -17.71 -11.40
C ASP A 21 -7.82 -17.97 -10.88
N LEU A 22 -8.45 -16.97 -10.26
CA LEU A 22 -9.83 -17.10 -9.77
C LEU A 22 -10.73 -16.00 -10.33
N ARG A 23 -11.88 -16.43 -10.84
CA ARG A 23 -13.01 -15.55 -11.16
C ARG A 23 -14.17 -15.86 -10.22
N GLY A 24 -14.31 -15.08 -9.16
CA GLY A 24 -15.31 -15.30 -8.11
C GLY A 24 -14.74 -15.09 -6.73
N PHE A 25 -14.95 -16.05 -5.84
CA PHE A 25 -14.51 -16.01 -4.44
C PHE A 25 -13.47 -17.10 -4.20
N GLY A 26 -12.36 -16.78 -3.54
CA GLY A 26 -11.46 -17.85 -3.14
C GLY A 26 -10.54 -17.56 -1.97
N THR A 27 -10.02 -18.62 -1.40
CA THR A 27 -9.08 -18.56 -0.29
C THR A 27 -7.92 -19.53 -0.50
N SER A 28 -6.69 -19.04 -0.32
CA SER A 28 -5.48 -19.88 -0.34
C SER A 28 -4.81 -19.87 1.02
N HIS A 29 -4.36 -21.05 1.46
CA HIS A 29 -3.53 -21.22 2.66
C HIS A 29 -2.22 -21.89 2.29
N GLY A 30 -1.11 -21.19 2.46
CA GLY A 30 0.24 -21.65 2.14
C GLY A 30 0.97 -20.70 1.18
N PRO A 31 2.24 -21.00 0.87
CA PRO A 31 3.02 -20.19 -0.05
C PRO A 31 2.42 -20.23 -1.47
N VAL A 32 2.27 -19.06 -2.10
CA VAL A 32 1.83 -18.95 -3.50
C VAL A 32 2.84 -18.14 -4.30
N LYS A 33 3.17 -18.58 -5.52
CA LYS A 33 4.05 -17.78 -6.38
C LYS A 33 3.24 -16.64 -7.02
N GLU A 34 2.14 -16.95 -7.70
CA GLU A 34 1.33 -15.95 -8.41
C GLU A 34 -0.17 -16.14 -8.13
N ILE A 35 -0.86 -15.03 -7.89
CA ILE A 35 -2.30 -14.94 -7.68
C ILE A 35 -2.86 -13.88 -8.63
N ASP A 36 -3.73 -14.26 -9.58
CA ASP A 36 -4.60 -13.36 -10.37
C ASP A 36 -6.05 -13.58 -9.90
N LEU A 37 -6.69 -12.54 -9.35
CA LEU A 37 -8.08 -12.63 -8.89
C LEU A 37 -8.95 -11.57 -9.53
N ARG A 38 -10.08 -12.02 -10.06
CA ARG A 38 -11.21 -11.17 -10.44
C ARG A 38 -12.40 -11.49 -9.56
N GLY A 39 -12.63 -10.67 -8.54
CA GLY A 39 -13.69 -10.87 -7.55
C GLY A 39 -13.19 -10.64 -6.13
N PHE A 40 -13.41 -11.61 -5.25
CA PHE A 40 -13.06 -11.55 -3.83
C PHE A 40 -12.04 -12.63 -3.50
N GLY A 41 -10.93 -12.26 -2.86
CA GLY A 41 -9.89 -13.24 -2.53
C GLY A 41 -9.25 -13.01 -1.17
N THR A 42 -8.81 -14.11 -0.56
CA THR A 42 -7.97 -14.05 0.64
C THR A 42 -6.79 -15.01 0.50
N SER A 43 -5.57 -14.55 0.77
CA SER A 43 -4.39 -15.41 0.82
C SER A 43 -3.76 -15.38 2.21
N HIS A 44 -3.48 -16.55 2.77
CA HIS A 44 -2.74 -16.70 4.02
C HIS A 44 -1.42 -17.41 3.75
N GLY A 45 -0.31 -16.70 3.88
CA GLY A 45 1.04 -17.21 3.64
C GLY A 45 1.86 -16.24 2.79
N PRO A 46 3.15 -16.56 2.55
CA PRO A 46 4.00 -15.78 1.67
C PRO A 46 3.49 -15.82 0.24
N VAL A 47 3.39 -14.66 -0.41
CA VAL A 47 3.04 -14.56 -1.83
C VAL A 47 4.11 -13.78 -2.57
N LYS A 48 4.52 -14.25 -3.75
CA LYS A 48 5.46 -13.48 -4.58
C LYS A 48 4.72 -12.36 -5.30
N GLU A 49 3.69 -12.66 -6.07
CA GLU A 49 2.95 -11.67 -6.86
C GLU A 49 1.44 -11.84 -6.70
N ILE A 50 0.74 -10.72 -6.56
CA ILE A 50 -0.70 -10.61 -6.44
C ILE A 50 -1.19 -9.56 -7.46
N ASP A 51 -2.01 -9.95 -8.45
CA ASP A 51 -2.83 -9.05 -9.29
C ASP A 51 -4.30 -9.21 -8.88
N LEU A 52 -4.92 -8.11 -8.43
CA LEU A 52 -6.27 -8.10 -7.90
C LEU A 52 -7.14 -7.11 -8.67
N ARG A 53 -8.25 -7.60 -9.21
CA ARG A 53 -9.37 -6.80 -9.71
C ARG A 53 -10.62 -7.09 -8.90
N GLY A 54 -10.91 -6.23 -7.93
CA GLY A 54 -12.02 -6.40 -7.00
C GLY A 54 -11.59 -6.17 -5.56
N PHE A 55 -11.91 -7.12 -4.68
CA PHE A 55 -11.60 -7.06 -3.25
C PHE A 55 -10.61 -8.15 -2.88
N GLY A 56 -9.53 -7.79 -2.18
CA GLY A 56 -8.53 -8.78 -1.78
C GLY A 56 -7.94 -8.50 -0.41
N THR A 57 -7.63 -9.58 0.30
CA THR A 57 -6.87 -9.52 1.56
C THR A 57 -5.71 -10.50 1.52
N SER A 58 -4.50 -10.02 1.84
CA SER A 58 -3.32 -10.88 2.01
C SER A 58 -2.82 -10.84 3.44
N HIS A 59 -2.51 -12.00 3.99
CA HIS A 59 -1.88 -12.17 5.30
C HIS A 59 -0.56 -12.91 5.11
N GLY A 60 0.55 -12.23 5.36
CA GLY A 60 1.90 -12.74 5.20
C GLY A 60 2.77 -11.80 4.37
N PRO A 61 4.07 -12.14 4.21
CA PRO A 61 4.97 -11.36 3.37
C PRO A 61 4.52 -11.41 1.90
N VAL A 62 4.48 -10.25 1.25
CA VAL A 62 4.22 -10.16 -0.19
C VAL A 62 5.35 -9.42 -0.88
N LYS A 63 5.82 -9.91 -2.03
CA LYS A 63 6.83 -9.16 -2.79
C LYS A 63 6.15 -8.03 -3.58
N GLU A 64 5.16 -8.34 -4.40
CA GLU A 64 4.48 -7.35 -5.25
C GLU A 64 2.96 -7.50 -5.18
N ILE A 65 2.26 -6.36 -5.07
CA ILE A 65 0.80 -6.26 -5.14
C ILE A 65 0.44 -5.23 -6.21
N GLU A 66 -0.24 -5.64 -7.29
CA GLU A 66 -1.00 -4.75 -8.17
C GLU A 66 -2.48 -4.86 -7.80
N LEU A 67 -3.12 -3.73 -7.48
CA LEU A 67 -4.51 -3.71 -7.06
C LEU A 67 -5.34 -2.70 -7.84
N ARG A 68 -6.46 -3.18 -8.40
CA ARG A 68 -7.53 -2.35 -8.96
C ARG A 68 -8.83 -2.65 -8.22
N GLY A 69 -9.18 -1.79 -7.25
CA GLY A 69 -10.36 -1.98 -6.40
C GLY A 69 -10.06 -1.70 -4.94
N PHE A 70 -10.36 -2.67 -4.07
CA PHE A 70 -10.20 -2.58 -2.62
C PHE A 70 -9.23 -3.64 -2.11
N GLY A 71 -8.20 -3.23 -1.38
CA GLY A 71 -7.12 -4.12 -0.93
C GLY A 71 -6.79 -3.98 0.54
N THR A 72 -6.46 -5.08 1.19
CA THR A 72 -5.80 -5.04 2.50
C THR A 72 -4.62 -6.01 2.51
N SER A 73 -3.45 -5.56 2.96
CA SER A 73 -2.31 -6.42 3.20
C SER A 73 -1.87 -6.35 4.67
N HIS A 74 -1.63 -7.52 5.26
CA HIS A 74 -1.11 -7.67 6.60
C HIS A 74 0.22 -8.43 6.53
N GLY A 75 1.32 -7.73 6.73
CA GLY A 75 2.67 -8.27 6.67
C GLY A 75 3.63 -7.34 5.92
N PRO A 76 4.92 -7.68 5.86
CA PRO A 76 5.88 -6.93 5.08
C PRO A 76 5.53 -6.99 3.59
N VAL A 77 5.54 -5.84 2.91
CA VAL A 77 5.37 -5.78 1.46
C VAL A 77 6.55 -5.06 0.83
N LYS A 78 7.09 -5.58 -0.28
CA LYS A 78 8.16 -4.85 -0.99
C LYS A 78 7.54 -3.73 -1.83
N GLU A 79 6.60 -4.03 -2.71
CA GLU A 79 5.99 -3.04 -3.61
C GLU A 79 4.47 -3.17 -3.64
N ILE A 80 3.78 -2.03 -3.60
CA ILE A 80 2.33 -1.90 -3.78
C ILE A 80 2.07 -0.86 -4.88
N ASP A 81 1.43 -1.28 -5.98
CA ASP A 81 0.78 -0.38 -6.96
C ASP A 81 -0.73 -0.48 -6.76
N LEU A 82 -1.36 0.63 -6.39
CA LEU A 82 -2.77 0.67 -6.06
C LEU A 82 -3.54 1.69 -6.89
N ARG A 83 -4.63 1.22 -7.50
CA ARG A 83 -5.67 2.05 -8.12
C ARG A 83 -7.02 1.77 -7.46
N GLY A 84 -7.47 2.68 -6.60
CA GLY A 84 -8.71 2.53 -5.83
C GLY A 84 -8.50 2.81 -4.35
N TYR A 85 -8.86 1.85 -3.49
CA TYR A 85 -8.73 1.95 -2.04
C TYR A 85 -7.82 0.85 -1.52
N GLY A 86 -6.92 1.15 -0.60
CA GLY A 86 -6.27 0.07 0.13
C GLY A 86 -5.59 0.45 1.41
N THR A 87 -5.31 -0.60 2.17
CA THR A 87 -4.69 -0.51 3.48
C THR A 87 -3.54 -1.51 3.56
N SER A 88 -2.38 -1.07 4.01
CA SER A 88 -1.27 -1.94 4.37
C SER A 88 -0.98 -1.87 5.86
N HIS A 89 -0.69 -3.01 6.46
CA HIS A 89 -0.26 -3.15 7.84
C HIS A 89 1.05 -3.92 7.87
N GLY A 90 2.14 -3.26 8.20
CA GLY A 90 3.48 -3.81 8.22
C GLY A 90 4.48 -2.89 7.51
N PRO A 91 5.77 -3.24 7.52
CA PRO A 91 6.78 -2.50 6.78
C PRO A 91 6.50 -2.57 5.28
N VAL A 92 6.56 -1.43 4.59
CA VAL A 92 6.48 -1.38 3.12
C VAL A 92 7.71 -0.69 2.56
N LYS A 93 8.31 -1.23 1.50
CA LYS A 93 9.42 -0.53 0.85
C LYS A 93 8.88 0.59 -0.05
N GLU A 94 7.99 0.29 -0.99
CA GLU A 94 7.46 1.27 -1.93
C GLU A 94 5.94 1.16 -2.06
N ILE A 95 5.27 2.31 -2.07
CA ILE A 95 3.83 2.45 -2.33
C ILE A 95 3.66 3.47 -3.47
N ASP A 96 3.09 3.07 -4.61
CA ASP A 96 2.50 3.95 -5.62
C ASP A 96 0.98 3.86 -5.48
N LEU A 97 0.33 4.99 -5.25
CA LEU A 97 -1.10 5.04 -5.00
C LEU A 97 -1.82 6.08 -5.84
N ARG A 98 -2.87 5.62 -6.54
CA ARG A 98 -3.87 6.45 -7.22
C ARG A 98 -5.24 6.19 -6.64
N GLY A 99 -5.70 7.08 -5.76
CA GLY A 99 -6.99 6.94 -5.07
C GLY A 99 -6.86 7.22 -3.57
N TYR A 100 -7.28 6.27 -2.74
CA TYR A 100 -7.28 6.38 -1.28
C TYR A 100 -6.39 5.29 -0.65
N GLY A 101 -5.46 5.71 0.20
CA GLY A 101 -4.49 4.81 0.82
C GLY A 101 -4.35 5.00 2.31
N THR A 102 -4.11 3.90 3.02
CA THR A 102 -3.61 3.97 4.39
C THR A 102 -2.49 2.97 4.63
N SER A 103 -1.36 3.40 5.16
CA SER A 103 -0.26 2.51 5.53
C SER A 103 0.02 2.59 7.02
N HIS A 104 0.09 1.45 7.71
CA HIS A 104 0.48 1.35 9.11
C HIS A 104 1.78 0.57 9.21
N GLY A 105 2.86 1.23 9.61
CA GLY A 105 4.20 0.68 9.72
C GLY A 105 5.23 1.59 9.06
N PRO A 106 6.52 1.23 9.17
CA PRO A 106 7.58 1.96 8.47
C PRO A 106 7.41 1.86 6.96
N VAL A 107 7.52 2.99 6.26
CA VAL A 107 7.53 3.02 4.79
C VAL A 107 8.80 3.69 4.29
N LYS A 108 9.46 3.14 3.28
CA LYS A 108 10.63 3.82 2.69
C LYS A 108 10.17 4.92 1.75
N GLU A 109 9.33 4.62 0.77
CA GLU A 109 8.87 5.59 -0.23
C GLU A 109 7.35 5.49 -0.45
N ILE A 110 6.69 6.65 -0.51
CA ILE A 110 5.28 6.80 -0.87
C ILE A 110 5.18 7.81 -2.02
N ASP A 111 4.69 7.39 -3.19
CA ASP A 111 4.16 8.28 -4.25
C ASP A 111 2.63 8.20 -4.19
N LEU A 112 1.99 9.34 -3.97
CA LEU A 112 0.55 9.40 -3.81
C LEU A 112 -0.11 10.45 -4.70
N ARG A 113 -1.10 10.00 -5.45
CA ARG A 113 -2.03 10.83 -6.23
C ARG A 113 -3.47 10.59 -5.76
N GLY A 114 -3.96 11.47 -4.89
CA GLY A 114 -5.28 11.34 -4.29
C GLY A 114 -5.27 11.66 -2.80
N TYR A 115 -5.76 10.73 -1.98
CA TYR A 115 -5.85 10.85 -0.52
C TYR A 115 -5.03 9.76 0.17
N GLY A 116 -4.20 10.13 1.13
CA GLY A 116 -3.32 9.18 1.80
C GLY A 116 -3.12 9.44 3.27
N THR A 117 -3.07 8.37 4.07
CA THR A 117 -2.64 8.45 5.46
C THR A 117 -1.50 7.47 5.71
N SER A 118 -0.40 7.92 6.30
CA SER A 118 0.66 7.04 6.79
C SER A 118 0.77 7.14 8.31
N HIS A 119 0.92 5.98 8.96
CA HIS A 119 1.17 5.84 10.39
C HIS A 119 2.47 5.07 10.59
N GLY A 120 3.53 5.74 11.02
CA GLY A 120 4.86 5.19 11.21
C GLY A 120 5.93 6.07 10.60
N PRO A 121 7.22 5.72 10.78
CA PRO A 121 8.32 6.44 10.15
C PRO A 121 8.25 6.31 8.63
N VAL A 122 8.42 7.43 7.92
CA VAL A 122 8.52 7.44 6.46
C VAL A 122 9.84 8.10 6.03
N LYS A 123 10.55 7.52 5.07
CA LYS A 123 11.77 8.17 4.55
C LYS A 123 11.37 9.27 3.57
N GLU A 124 10.62 8.96 2.53
CA GLU A 124 10.23 9.93 1.50
C GLU A 124 8.73 9.85 1.19
N ILE A 125 8.09 11.02 1.08
CA ILE A 125 6.71 11.19 0.65
C ILE A 125 6.69 12.16 -0.54
N GLU A 126 6.26 11.69 -1.71
CA GLU A 126 5.81 12.52 -2.82
C GLU A 126 4.28 12.50 -2.85
N LEU A 127 3.66 13.67 -2.72
CA LEU A 127 2.22 13.79 -2.58
C LEU A 127 1.65 14.81 -3.55
N ARG A 128 0.71 14.36 -4.39
CA ARG A 128 -0.16 15.20 -5.21
C ARG A 128 -1.62 14.98 -4.84
N GLY A 129 -2.16 15.83 -3.96
CA GLY A 129 -3.52 15.71 -3.46
C GLY A 129 -3.61 16.06 -1.98
N PHE A 130 -4.21 15.19 -1.19
CA PHE A 130 -4.39 15.35 0.24
C PHE A 130 -3.65 14.24 0.97
N GLY A 131 -2.91 14.56 2.02
CA GLY A 131 -2.29 13.51 2.82
C GLY A 131 -1.98 13.88 4.25
N THR A 132 -1.88 12.85 5.07
CA THR A 132 -1.55 12.98 6.48
C THR A 132 -0.50 11.95 6.86
N SER A 133 0.60 12.40 7.48
CA SER A 133 1.60 11.50 8.05
C SER A 133 1.60 11.61 9.57
N HIS A 134 1.65 10.46 10.24
CA HIS A 134 1.79 10.34 11.69
C HIS A 134 3.06 9.57 11.99
N GLY A 135 4.10 10.27 12.41
CA GLY A 135 5.42 9.71 12.68
C GLY A 135 6.54 10.57 12.10
N PRO A 136 7.81 10.22 12.37
CA PRO A 136 8.94 10.93 11.78
C PRO A 136 8.96 10.79 10.26
N VAL A 137 9.19 11.89 9.55
CA VAL A 137 9.40 11.88 8.10
C VAL A 137 10.74 12.51 7.76
N LYS A 138 11.53 11.90 6.86
CA LYS A 138 12.79 12.53 6.43
C LYS A 138 12.51 13.62 5.39
N GLU A 139 11.81 13.31 4.31
CA GLU A 139 11.53 14.25 3.23
C GLU A 139 10.06 14.21 2.79
N ILE A 140 9.47 15.39 2.57
CA ILE A 140 8.13 15.56 2.02
C ILE A 140 8.21 16.52 0.81
N ASP A 141 7.84 16.07 -0.38
CA ASP A 141 7.46 16.92 -1.53
C ASP A 141 5.94 16.90 -1.66
N LEU A 142 5.31 18.07 -1.50
CA LEU A 142 3.87 18.19 -1.46
C LEU A 142 3.35 19.20 -2.49
N ARG A 143 2.45 18.73 -3.35
CA ARG A 143 1.60 19.52 -4.22
C ARG A 143 0.13 19.34 -3.89
N GLY A 144 -0.40 20.17 -2.99
CA GLY A 144 -1.78 20.08 -2.52
C GLY A 144 -1.92 20.40 -1.04
N TYR A 145 -2.63 19.55 -0.29
CA TYR A 145 -2.90 19.72 1.13
C TYR A 145 -2.21 18.63 1.94
N GLY A 146 -1.46 19.02 2.97
CA GLY A 146 -0.73 18.08 3.80
C GLY A 146 -0.83 18.39 5.28
N THR A 147 -0.77 17.36 6.10
CA THR A 147 -0.58 17.49 7.54
C THR A 147 0.46 16.48 7.99
N SER A 148 1.45 16.92 8.76
CA SER A 148 2.42 16.03 9.39
C SER A 148 2.30 16.12 10.91
N HIS A 149 2.25 14.98 11.58
CA HIS A 149 2.26 14.83 13.03
C HIS A 149 3.52 14.06 13.43
N GLY A 150 4.58 14.78 13.75
CA GLY A 150 5.89 14.21 14.07
C GLY A 150 7.04 15.07 13.53
N PRO A 151 8.29 14.73 13.89
CA PRO A 151 9.46 15.44 13.37
C PRO A 151 9.59 15.27 11.85
N VAL A 152 9.87 16.36 11.13
CA VAL A 152 10.18 16.33 9.70
C VAL A 152 11.55 16.97 9.45
N LYS A 153 12.41 16.32 8.67
CA LYS A 153 13.72 16.91 8.34
C LYS A 153 13.58 17.97 7.26
N GLU A 154 12.96 17.66 6.14
CA GLU A 154 12.81 18.58 5.00
C GLU A 154 11.39 18.54 4.41
N ILE A 155 10.86 19.72 4.08
CA ILE A 155 9.57 19.91 3.40
C ILE A 155 9.75 20.84 2.20
N ASP A 156 9.38 20.41 0.99
CA ASP A 156 9.08 21.28 -0.16
C ASP A 156 7.56 21.33 -0.34
N LEU A 157 6.96 22.51 -0.15
CA LEU A 157 5.52 22.70 -0.21
C LEU A 157 5.10 23.62 -1.37
N ARG A 158 4.23 23.09 -2.23
CA ARG A 158 3.43 23.82 -3.21
C ARG A 158 1.95 23.62 -2.96
N GLY A 159 1.40 24.34 -1.99
CA GLY A 159 0.00 24.23 -1.62
C GLY A 159 -0.24 24.72 -0.20
N TYR A 160 -0.97 23.93 0.59
CA TYR A 160 -1.25 24.16 2.01
C TYR A 160 -0.71 23.02 2.86
N GLY A 161 0.00 23.33 3.94
CA GLY A 161 0.67 22.32 4.74
C GLY A 161 0.70 22.73 6.20
N THR A 162 0.29 21.84 7.10
CA THR A 162 0.48 22.03 8.54
C THR A 162 1.46 20.99 9.08
N SER A 163 2.26 21.39 10.06
CA SER A 163 3.16 20.49 10.77
C SER A 163 2.98 20.64 12.27
N HIS A 164 2.78 19.51 12.95
CA HIS A 164 2.64 19.40 14.39
C HIS A 164 3.83 18.61 14.93
N GLY A 165 5.01 19.24 14.86
CA GLY A 165 6.28 18.65 15.24
C GLY A 165 7.44 19.57 14.91
N LEU A 166 8.67 19.13 15.22
CA LEU A 166 9.86 19.86 14.82
C LEU A 166 10.07 19.72 13.32
N VAL A 167 10.22 20.84 12.61
CA VAL A 167 10.65 20.83 11.22
C VAL A 167 12.02 21.51 11.11
N LYS A 168 12.99 20.82 10.49
CA LYS A 168 14.36 21.35 10.40
C LYS A 168 14.50 22.34 9.25
N GLU A 169 13.97 22.02 8.07
CA GLU A 169 14.08 22.81 6.85
C GLU A 169 12.75 22.81 6.07
N ILE A 170 12.33 23.99 5.57
CA ILE A 170 11.08 24.18 4.82
C ILE A 170 11.32 25.13 3.64
N ASP A 171 10.99 24.70 2.41
CA ASP A 171 10.78 25.56 1.23
C ASP A 171 9.27 25.70 0.98
N LEU A 172 8.77 26.94 0.91
CA LEU A 172 7.35 27.26 0.75
C LEU A 172 7.13 28.04 -0.54
N ARG A 173 6.33 27.47 -1.45
CA ARG A 173 5.82 28.12 -2.67
C ARG A 173 4.30 28.07 -2.72
N GLY A 174 3.68 28.30 -1.56
CA GLY A 174 2.24 28.26 -1.29
C GLY A 174 1.90 28.93 0.03
N TYR A 175 0.75 28.62 0.63
CA TYR A 175 0.35 29.12 1.95
C TYR A 175 0.74 28.09 3.01
N GLY A 176 1.37 28.52 4.10
CA GLY A 176 1.72 27.70 5.27
C GLY A 176 0.89 28.06 6.49
#